data_AF-A0A7R9ILM9-F1
#
_entry.id   AF-A0A7R9ILM9-F1
#
_cell.length_a   1.000
_cell.length_b   1.000
_cell.length_c   1.000
_cell.angle_alpha   90.00
_cell.angle_beta   90.00
_cell.angle_gamma   90.00
#
_symmetry.space_group_name_H-M   'P 1'
#
loop_
_entity.id
_entity.type
_entity.pdbx_description
1 polymer ?
#
loop_
_entity_poly.entity_id
_entity_poly.type
_entity_poly.pdbx_seq_one_letter_code
_entity_poly.pdbx_strand_id
1 'polypeptide(L)'
;MSQCMDVVEAKGVCKDREVKKVSEDGLTLKRFYRKTNALYSDGKYEITLDQRKLKTPYGNLFVVESEPLALAVAAEWDAQKTHIKQSSMHLSALCSTAIDNPNHLNKFDLVNHILSFLDTDTVLFHSYTWLHLRRGGETNASHTVITSCLVHRCRFTSKLFLQQIDTVEYE
;
A
#
# COMPACT_ATOMS: atom_id res chain seq x y z
N MET A 1 29.99 38.54 21.16
CA MET A 1 30.80 38.34 19.93
C MET A 1 30.18 37.15 19.22
N SER A 2 29.24 37.42 18.30
CA SER A 2 29.48 37.47 16.84
C SER A 2 29.55 36.05 16.26
N GLN A 3 28.49 35.48 15.64
CA GLN A 3 28.00 35.74 14.26
C GLN A 3 29.04 35.26 13.23
N CYS A 4 28.74 34.28 12.37
CA CYS A 4 28.06 34.40 11.05
C CYS A 4 27.75 32.98 10.49
N MET A 5 26.56 32.71 9.93
CA MET A 5 26.13 32.85 8.50
C MET A 5 26.89 31.88 7.56
N ASP A 6 26.24 31.06 6.74
CA ASP A 6 25.38 31.51 5.64
C ASP A 6 24.11 30.68 5.37
N VAL A 7 23.05 31.44 5.09
CA VAL A 7 21.78 31.06 4.48
C VAL A 7 21.96 31.14 2.96
N VAL A 8 21.68 30.06 2.23
CA VAL A 8 21.51 30.13 0.77
C VAL A 8 20.04 30.40 0.48
N GLU A 9 19.79 31.61 0.00
CA GLU A 9 18.48 32.17 -0.28
C GLU A 9 17.93 31.65 -1.63
N ALA A 10 16.94 30.76 -1.58
CA ALA A 10 16.17 30.39 -2.75
C ALA A 10 15.06 31.42 -2.97
N LYS A 11 15.33 32.43 -3.82
CA LYS A 11 14.31 33.36 -4.33
C LYS A 11 13.39 32.62 -5.32
N GLY A 12 12.28 32.10 -4.80
CA GLY A 12 11.17 31.59 -5.59
C GLY A 12 9.90 32.39 -5.31
N VAL A 13 9.52 33.26 -6.24
CA VAL A 13 8.27 34.02 -6.20
C VAL A 13 7.09 33.05 -6.27
N CYS A 14 6.48 32.76 -5.12
CA CYS A 14 5.16 32.13 -5.07
C CYS A 14 4.11 33.24 -5.09
N LYS A 15 3.49 33.47 -6.26
CA LYS A 15 2.33 34.35 -6.36
C LYS A 15 1.25 33.88 -5.39
N ASP A 16 0.80 34.81 -4.55
CA ASP A 16 -0.25 34.61 -3.56
C ASP A 16 -1.46 33.91 -4.18
N ARG A 17 -1.62 32.62 -3.85
CA ARG A 17 -2.82 31.87 -4.18
C ARG A 17 -3.80 32.14 -3.04
N GLU A 18 -4.80 32.96 -3.32
CA GLU A 18 -5.92 33.24 -2.44
C GLU A 18 -6.47 31.94 -1.83
N VAL A 19 -6.20 31.73 -0.54
CA VAL A 19 -6.67 30.58 0.23
C VAL A 19 -8.16 30.77 0.46
N LYS A 20 -8.97 30.02 -0.29
CA LYS A 20 -10.42 30.01 -0.11
C LYS A 20 -10.76 29.59 1.32
N LYS A 21 -11.59 30.40 1.98
CA LYS A 21 -12.11 30.23 3.35
C LYS A 21 -12.46 28.76 3.66
N VAL A 22 -11.80 28.20 4.65
CA VAL A 22 -12.16 26.90 5.26
C VAL A 22 -13.37 27.13 6.15
N SER A 23 -14.52 26.56 5.77
CA SER A 23 -15.73 26.51 6.61
C SER A 23 -15.50 25.55 7.78
N GLU A 24 -15.98 25.93 8.97
CA GLU A 24 -15.94 25.19 10.23
C GLU A 24 -16.67 23.83 10.14
N ASP A 25 -16.01 22.81 9.59
CA ASP A 25 -16.28 21.38 9.77
C ASP A 25 -14.93 20.64 9.58
N GLY A 26 -14.10 20.74 10.60
CA GLY A 26 -12.63 20.82 10.51
C GLY A 26 -11.81 19.60 10.08
N LEU A 27 -12.34 18.58 9.39
CA LEU A 27 -11.53 17.40 9.03
C LEU A 27 -11.78 16.78 7.64
N THR A 28 -12.72 17.28 6.82
CA THR A 28 -13.05 16.60 5.55
C THR A 28 -13.03 17.53 4.33
N LEU A 29 -12.09 17.28 3.42
CA LEU A 29 -11.94 18.06 2.19
C LEU A 29 -13.17 17.85 1.28
N LYS A 30 -13.84 18.93 0.89
CA LYS A 30 -14.96 18.88 -0.06
C LYS A 30 -14.46 18.46 -1.45
N ARG A 31 -15.26 17.66 -2.19
CA ARG A 31 -14.95 17.29 -3.59
C ARG A 31 -14.79 18.56 -4.44
N PHE A 32 -13.63 18.71 -5.09
CA PHE A 32 -13.26 19.91 -5.86
C PHE A 32 -13.25 19.70 -7.38
N TYR A 33 -13.52 18.47 -7.85
CA TYR A 33 -13.49 18.08 -9.25
C TYR A 33 -14.82 17.47 -9.69
N ARG A 34 -15.13 17.54 -10.99
CA ARG A 34 -16.37 16.99 -11.55
C ARG A 34 -16.17 15.62 -12.19
N LYS A 35 -15.17 15.46 -13.06
CA LYS A 35 -14.88 14.23 -13.80
C LYS A 35 -13.45 13.77 -13.59
N THR A 36 -13.25 12.47 -13.62
CA THR A 36 -11.92 11.84 -13.62
C THR A 36 -11.72 11.09 -14.94
N ASN A 37 -10.51 11.17 -15.51
CA ASN A 37 -10.15 10.45 -16.72
C ASN A 37 -8.73 9.89 -16.59
N ALA A 38 -8.50 8.71 -17.15
CA ALA A 38 -7.17 8.18 -17.39
C ALA A 38 -6.72 8.57 -18.81
N LEU A 39 -5.56 9.21 -18.93
CA LEU A 39 -4.94 9.58 -20.19
C LEU A 39 -3.69 8.74 -20.40
N TYR A 40 -3.43 8.34 -21.63
CA TYR A 40 -2.19 7.69 -22.03
C TYR A 40 -1.24 8.71 -22.63
N SER A 41 -0.08 8.90 -22.02
CA SER A 41 0.96 9.86 -22.38
C SER A 41 2.33 9.18 -22.31
N ASP A 42 3.12 9.24 -23.39
CA ASP A 42 4.53 8.83 -23.40
C ASP A 42 4.79 7.41 -22.84
N GLY A 43 3.96 6.43 -23.23
CA GLY A 43 4.10 5.05 -22.76
C GLY A 43 3.56 4.78 -21.36
N LYS A 44 2.96 5.78 -20.71
CA LYS A 44 2.45 5.67 -19.33
C LYS A 44 1.06 6.25 -19.20
N TYR A 45 0.35 5.85 -18.16
CA TYR A 45 -0.98 6.33 -17.83
C TYR A 45 -0.93 7.39 -16.74
N GLU A 46 -1.58 8.51 -16.99
CA GLU A 46 -1.74 9.62 -16.06
C GLU A 46 -3.22 9.79 -15.72
N ILE A 47 -3.54 10.05 -14.45
CA ILE A 47 -4.91 10.39 -14.06
C ILE A 47 -5.08 11.91 -14.08
N THR A 48 -6.22 12.36 -14.62
CA THR A 48 -6.62 13.76 -14.64
C THR A 48 -7.94 13.97 -13.90
N LEU A 49 -7.99 15.04 -13.12
CA LEU A 49 -9.19 15.56 -12.47
C LEU A 49 -9.63 16.82 -13.23
N ASP A 50 -10.76 16.71 -13.93
CA ASP A 50 -11.29 17.66 -14.91
C ASP A 50 -10.34 17.98 -16.07
N GLN A 51 -9.26 18.72 -15.79
CA GLN A 51 -8.20 19.10 -16.72
C GLN A 51 -6.82 19.20 -16.04
N ARG A 52 -6.72 18.87 -14.75
CA ARG A 52 -5.48 18.94 -13.97
C ARG A 52 -4.94 17.54 -13.76
N LYS A 53 -3.66 17.36 -14.03
CA LYS A 53 -2.95 16.11 -13.70
C LYS A 53 -2.96 15.88 -12.20
N LEU A 54 -3.25 14.66 -11.79
CA LEU A 54 -3.18 14.24 -10.41
C LEU A 54 -1.72 14.27 -9.93
N LYS A 55 -1.51 14.75 -8.72
CA LYS A 55 -0.19 14.82 -8.09
C LYS A 55 -0.19 14.05 -6.79
N THR A 56 0.98 13.54 -6.43
CA THR A 56 1.23 12.91 -5.14
C THR A 56 1.43 13.98 -4.05
N PRO A 57 1.39 13.62 -2.75
CA PRO A 57 1.64 14.54 -1.64
C PRO A 57 2.97 15.30 -1.75
N TYR A 58 4.03 14.69 -2.29
CA TYR A 58 5.32 15.35 -2.53
C TYR A 58 5.36 16.19 -3.82
N GLY A 59 4.24 16.27 -4.55
CA GLY A 59 4.09 17.10 -5.74
C GLY A 59 4.55 16.44 -7.04
N ASN A 60 4.95 15.16 -6.99
CA ASN A 60 5.29 14.37 -8.16
C ASN A 60 4.04 14.08 -9.00
N LEU A 61 4.24 13.82 -10.30
CA LEU A 61 3.13 13.42 -11.18
C LEU A 61 2.70 11.99 -10.84
N PHE A 62 1.39 11.77 -10.74
CA PHE A 62 0.84 10.44 -10.54
C PHE A 62 0.84 9.69 -11.87
N VAL A 63 1.84 8.84 -12.08
CA VAL A 63 2.06 8.10 -13.33
C VAL A 63 2.12 6.59 -13.05
N VAL A 64 1.43 5.81 -13.87
CA VAL A 64 1.28 4.36 -13.72
C VAL A 64 1.51 3.68 -15.07
N GLU A 65 2.17 2.52 -15.09
CA GLU A 65 2.45 1.79 -16.35
C GLU A 65 1.28 0.92 -16.83
N SER A 66 0.42 0.50 -15.91
CA SER A 66 -0.70 -0.40 -16.17
C SER A 66 -2.01 0.35 -16.39
N GLU A 67 -2.67 0.09 -17.53
CA GLU A 67 -4.01 0.60 -17.86
C GLU A 67 -5.09 0.27 -16.81
N PRO A 68 -5.29 -1.02 -16.42
CA PRO A 68 -6.35 -1.36 -15.48
C PRO A 68 -6.14 -0.70 -14.11
N LEU A 69 -4.90 -0.49 -13.69
CA LEU A 69 -4.59 0.21 -12.44
C LEU A 69 -4.96 1.70 -12.55
N ALA A 70 -4.67 2.34 -13.69
CA ALA A 70 -5.05 3.74 -13.91
C ALA A 70 -6.58 3.93 -13.94
N LEU A 71 -7.31 3.00 -14.57
CA LEU A 71 -8.78 2.99 -14.58
C LEU A 71 -9.37 2.76 -13.19
N ALA A 72 -8.81 1.82 -12.42
CA ALA A 72 -9.25 1.54 -11.05
C ALA A 72 -9.04 2.76 -10.14
N VAL A 73 -7.89 3.45 -10.25
CA VAL A 73 -7.65 4.70 -9.53
C VAL A 73 -8.63 5.78 -9.98
N ALA A 74 -8.85 5.97 -11.29
CA ALA A 74 -9.83 6.95 -11.77
C ALA A 74 -11.24 6.68 -11.23
N ALA A 75 -11.63 5.41 -11.10
CA ALA A 75 -12.90 4.98 -10.50
C ALA A 75 -12.97 5.24 -8.99
N GLU A 76 -11.89 5.01 -8.22
CA GLU A 76 -11.83 5.37 -6.79
C GLU A 76 -12.09 6.87 -6.58
N TRP A 77 -11.52 7.71 -7.44
CA TRP A 77 -11.73 9.16 -7.39
C TRP A 77 -13.15 9.53 -7.81
N ASP A 78 -13.75 8.90 -8.83
CA ASP A 78 -15.13 9.22 -9.21
C ASP A 78 -16.16 8.81 -8.16
N ALA A 79 -15.88 7.73 -7.41
CA ALA A 79 -16.73 7.21 -6.35
C ALA A 79 -16.89 8.16 -5.14
N GLN A 80 -16.02 9.17 -5.01
CA GLN A 80 -16.11 10.17 -3.94
C GLN A 80 -17.34 11.06 -4.11
N LYS A 81 -18.14 11.25 -3.06
CA LYS A 81 -19.40 12.03 -3.16
C LYS A 81 -19.17 13.50 -2.78
N THR A 82 -19.65 13.91 -1.61
CA THR A 82 -19.59 15.29 -1.11
C THR A 82 -18.23 15.66 -0.55
N HIS A 83 -17.59 14.72 0.17
CA HIS A 83 -16.27 14.87 0.76
C HIS A 83 -15.35 13.75 0.29
N ILE A 84 -14.06 14.07 0.17
CA ILE A 84 -13.01 13.13 -0.19
C ILE A 84 -12.64 12.34 1.07
N LYS A 85 -12.91 11.03 1.05
CA LYS A 85 -12.58 10.11 2.15
C LYS A 85 -11.33 9.33 1.82
N GLN A 86 -10.20 9.73 2.39
CA GLN A 86 -8.91 9.05 2.17
C GLN A 86 -8.94 7.56 2.56
N SER A 87 -9.72 7.20 3.59
CA SER A 87 -9.91 5.80 4.01
C SER A 87 -10.61 4.91 2.98
N SER A 88 -11.19 5.47 1.92
CA SER A 88 -11.80 4.71 0.83
C SER A 88 -10.90 4.59 -0.41
N MET A 89 -9.74 5.24 -0.41
CA MET A 89 -8.88 5.40 -1.59
C MET A 89 -7.54 4.67 -1.41
N HIS A 90 -7.62 3.35 -1.22
CA HIS A 90 -6.45 2.54 -0.89
C HIS A 90 -5.50 2.41 -2.09
N LEU A 91 -6.00 2.26 -3.32
CA LEU A 91 -5.15 2.14 -4.50
C LEU A 91 -4.39 3.45 -4.74
N SER A 92 -5.09 4.58 -4.63
CA SER A 92 -4.49 5.91 -4.75
C SER A 92 -3.41 6.14 -3.69
N ALA A 93 -3.65 5.72 -2.45
CA ALA A 93 -2.67 5.81 -1.35
C ALA A 93 -1.44 4.93 -1.63
N LEU A 94 -1.64 3.65 -1.98
CA LEU A 94 -0.56 2.72 -2.30
C LEU A 94 0.32 3.24 -3.45
N CYS A 95 -0.30 3.69 -4.54
CA CYS A 95 0.44 4.24 -5.68
C CYS A 95 1.21 5.51 -5.28
N SER A 96 0.62 6.40 -4.48
CA SER A 96 1.31 7.60 -4.01
C SER A 96 2.53 7.24 -3.15
N THR A 97 2.40 6.26 -2.25
CA THR A 97 3.52 5.80 -1.43
C THR A 97 4.61 5.12 -2.23
N ALA A 98 4.26 4.38 -3.29
CA ALA A 98 5.21 3.71 -4.17
C ALA A 98 6.02 4.72 -5.01
N ILE A 99 5.37 5.79 -5.48
CA ILE A 99 6.02 6.86 -6.25
C ILE A 99 6.91 7.72 -5.37
N ASP A 100 6.41 8.13 -4.20
CA ASP A 100 7.09 9.10 -3.36
C ASP A 100 8.17 8.48 -2.46
N ASN A 101 8.04 7.19 -2.12
CA ASN A 101 8.97 6.44 -1.25
C ASN A 101 9.45 7.29 -0.05
N PRO A 102 8.58 7.62 0.92
CA PRO A 102 8.89 8.56 2.00
C PRO A 102 10.08 8.13 2.86
N ASN A 103 10.34 6.82 2.95
CA ASN A 103 11.45 6.25 3.71
C ASN A 103 12.74 6.13 2.88
N HIS A 104 12.72 6.53 1.60
CA HIS A 104 13.83 6.45 0.66
C HIS A 104 14.53 5.08 0.64
N LEU A 105 13.76 4.00 0.77
CA LEU A 105 14.29 2.63 0.85
C LEU A 105 14.81 2.17 -0.51
N ASN A 106 15.94 1.45 -0.51
CA ASN A 106 16.40 0.73 -1.68
C ASN A 106 15.53 -0.53 -1.90
N LYS A 107 15.48 -1.03 -3.13
CA LYS A 107 14.81 -2.29 -3.48
C LYS A 107 15.32 -3.45 -2.63
N PHE A 108 16.63 -3.53 -2.41
CA PHE A 108 17.23 -4.59 -1.60
C PHE A 108 16.80 -4.54 -0.13
N ASP A 109 16.75 -3.33 0.44
CA ASP A 109 16.31 -3.15 1.84
C ASP A 109 14.84 -3.51 2.00
N LEU A 110 14.00 -3.13 1.03
CA LEU A 110 12.59 -3.50 1.02
C LEU A 110 12.40 -5.02 0.93
N VAL A 111 13.17 -5.71 0.07
CA VAL A 111 13.15 -7.17 -0.03
C VAL A 111 13.58 -7.81 1.28
N ASN A 112 14.68 -7.36 1.88
CA ASN A 112 15.14 -7.87 3.17
C ASN A 112 14.11 -7.66 4.29
N HIS A 113 13.43 -6.51 4.29
CA HIS A 113 12.35 -6.21 5.23
C HIS A 113 11.13 -7.10 5.02
N ILE A 114 10.79 -7.47 3.78
CA ILE A 114 9.71 -8.44 3.52
C ILE A 114 10.14 -9.84 3.95
N LEU A 115 11.38 -10.23 3.67
CA LEU A 115 11.92 -11.54 4.03
C LEU A 115 11.97 -11.77 5.55
N SER A 116 12.21 -10.73 6.36
CA SER A 116 12.23 -10.87 7.82
C SER A 116 10.86 -11.25 8.42
N PHE A 117 9.75 -10.97 7.72
CA PHE A 117 8.42 -11.42 8.15
C PHE A 117 8.18 -12.90 7.92
N LEU A 118 8.92 -13.56 7.01
CA LEU A 118 8.73 -14.99 6.73
C LEU A 118 8.97 -15.88 7.95
N ASP A 119 9.92 -15.51 8.81
CA ASP A 119 10.23 -16.26 10.04
C ASP A 119 9.12 -16.13 11.09
N THR A 120 8.31 -15.07 11.03
CA THR A 120 7.25 -14.74 12.00
C THR A 120 5.86 -14.78 11.37
N ASP A 121 5.72 -15.49 10.25
CA ASP A 121 4.45 -15.56 9.53
C ASP A 121 3.39 -16.31 10.36
N THR A 122 2.23 -15.68 10.51
CA THR A 122 1.07 -16.25 11.21
C THR A 122 0.58 -17.56 10.61
N VAL A 123 0.80 -17.78 9.30
CA VAL A 123 0.48 -19.04 8.63
C VAL A 123 1.28 -20.21 9.21
N LEU A 124 2.47 -19.96 9.75
CA LEU A 124 3.34 -20.97 10.37
C LEU A 124 2.95 -21.27 11.83
N PHE A 125 2.14 -20.43 12.46
CA PHE A 125 1.68 -20.58 13.84
C PHE A 125 0.20 -20.96 13.88
N HIS A 126 -0.07 -22.26 13.73
CA HIS A 126 -1.42 -22.79 13.92
C HIS A 126 -1.69 -23.01 15.41
N SER A 127 -2.88 -22.61 15.89
CA SER A 127 -3.28 -22.90 17.26
C SER A 127 -3.60 -24.40 17.42
N TYR A 128 -3.01 -25.03 18.43
CA TYR A 128 -3.20 -26.45 18.75
C TYR A 128 -4.63 -26.77 19.24
N THR A 129 -5.43 -25.75 19.58
CA THR A 129 -6.82 -25.89 20.05
C THR A 129 -7.79 -26.40 18.96
N TRP A 130 -7.29 -26.71 17.77
CA TRP A 130 -8.04 -27.24 16.64
C TRP A 130 -8.40 -28.74 16.74
N LEU A 131 -7.75 -29.52 17.62
CA LEU A 131 -8.05 -30.97 17.71
C LEU A 131 -9.45 -31.29 18.29
N HIS A 132 -10.10 -30.37 19.01
CA HIS A 132 -11.43 -30.59 19.58
C HIS A 132 -12.61 -30.13 18.69
N LEU A 133 -12.36 -29.33 17.64
CA LEU A 133 -13.40 -28.82 16.72
C LEU A 133 -13.51 -29.63 15.41
N ARG A 134 -12.86 -30.79 15.32
CA ARG A 134 -12.78 -31.59 14.09
C ARG A 134 -14.03 -32.43 13.76
N ARG A 135 -15.12 -32.35 14.54
CA ARG A 135 -16.37 -33.09 14.25
C ARG A 135 -17.37 -32.36 13.36
N GLY A 136 -17.11 -31.11 12.95
CA GLY A 136 -18.06 -30.37 12.13
C GLY A 136 -17.41 -29.47 11.09
N GLY A 137 -17.22 -30.01 9.88
CA GLY A 137 -17.25 -29.24 8.63
C GLY A 137 -16.03 -28.37 8.28
N GLU A 138 -15.32 -28.81 7.24
CA GLU A 138 -14.67 -28.02 6.18
C GLU A 138 -13.78 -26.81 6.56
N THR A 139 -12.47 -26.93 6.30
CA THR A 139 -11.55 -25.77 6.31
C THR A 139 -10.68 -25.66 5.07
N ASN A 140 -10.81 -24.51 4.42
CA ASN A 140 -10.08 -24.07 3.22
C ASN A 140 -8.61 -23.68 3.49
N ALA A 141 -8.20 -23.56 4.76
CA ALA A 141 -6.88 -23.06 5.13
C ALA A 141 -5.75 -24.08 4.92
N SER A 142 -6.04 -25.37 5.13
CA SER A 142 -5.02 -26.44 5.06
C SER A 142 -4.53 -26.70 3.63
N HIS A 143 -5.35 -26.43 2.61
CA HIS A 143 -4.98 -26.62 1.21
C HIS A 143 -3.95 -25.59 0.73
N THR A 144 -4.05 -24.32 1.15
CA THR A 144 -3.20 -23.24 0.65
C THR A 144 -1.74 -23.37 1.10
N VAL A 145 -1.51 -23.79 2.35
CA VAL A 145 -0.15 -23.93 2.91
C VAL A 145 0.60 -25.10 2.28
N ILE A 146 -0.08 -26.23 2.07
CA ILE A 146 0.50 -27.42 1.42
C ILE A 146 0.83 -27.13 -0.05
N THR A 147 -0.05 -26.40 -0.76
CA THR A 147 0.16 -26.08 -2.17
C THR A 147 1.29 -25.06 -2.39
N SER A 148 1.47 -24.09 -1.48
CA SER A 148 2.59 -23.13 -1.53
C SER A 148 3.96 -23.81 -1.37
N CYS A 149 4.06 -24.77 -0.44
CA CYS A 149 5.29 -25.51 -0.14
C CYS A 149 5.75 -26.41 -1.31
N LEU A 150 4.80 -26.99 -2.05
CA LEU A 150 5.04 -27.81 -3.24
C LEU A 150 5.48 -27.01 -4.47
N VAL A 151 5.00 -25.77 -4.64
CA VAL A 151 5.29 -24.96 -5.83
C VAL A 151 6.63 -24.22 -5.75
N HIS A 152 7.03 -23.74 -4.56
CA HIS A 152 8.24 -22.91 -4.41
C HIS A 152 9.45 -23.63 -3.81
N ARG A 153 9.33 -24.92 -3.47
CA ARG A 153 10.41 -25.75 -2.87
C ARG A 153 11.07 -25.10 -1.63
N CYS A 154 10.35 -24.21 -0.93
CA CYS A 154 10.79 -23.62 0.32
C CYS A 154 10.59 -24.64 1.44
N ARG A 155 11.65 -25.35 1.83
CA ARG A 155 11.63 -26.17 3.05
C ARG A 155 11.61 -25.24 4.27
N PHE A 156 10.42 -24.86 4.73
CA PHE A 156 10.23 -24.26 6.05
C PHE A 156 10.45 -25.33 7.13
N THR A 157 11.71 -25.69 7.39
CA THR A 157 12.07 -26.51 8.55
C THR A 157 12.13 -25.60 9.77
N SER A 158 10.98 -25.23 10.33
CA SER A 158 10.98 -24.88 11.75
C SER A 158 11.30 -26.18 12.50
N LYS A 159 12.38 -26.19 13.28
CA LYS A 159 12.79 -27.35 14.11
C LYS A 159 11.67 -27.84 15.04
N LEU A 160 10.68 -27.00 15.31
CA LEU A 160 9.47 -27.34 16.07
C LEU A 160 8.49 -28.26 15.32
N PHE A 161 8.45 -28.24 13.99
CA PHE A 161 7.50 -29.08 13.23
C PHE A 161 7.95 -30.54 13.16
N LEU A 162 9.27 -30.80 13.13
CA LEU A 162 9.79 -32.18 13.09
C LEU A 162 9.69 -32.89 14.44
N GLN A 163 9.72 -32.17 15.57
CA GLN A 163 9.61 -32.80 16.89
C GLN A 163 8.19 -33.27 17.24
N GLN A 164 7.16 -32.78 16.54
CA GLN A 164 5.77 -33.17 16.80
C GLN A 164 5.32 -34.40 15.98
N ILE A 165 6.07 -34.80 14.93
CA ILE A 165 5.71 -35.95 14.08
C ILE A 165 6.25 -37.26 14.69
N ASP A 166 7.38 -37.22 15.40
CA ASP A 166 8.00 -38.42 15.99
C ASP A 166 7.28 -38.97 17.24
N THR A 167 6.17 -38.35 17.68
CA THR A 167 5.41 -38.80 18.88
C THR A 167 4.07 -39.49 18.58
N VAL A 168 3.73 -39.76 17.31
CA VAL A 168 2.44 -40.39 16.94
C VAL A 168 2.57 -41.85 16.46
N GLU A 169 3.76 -42.45 16.53
CA GLU A 169 3.94 -43.91 16.42
C GLU A 169 4.60 -44.46 17.70
N TYR A 170 3.84 -44.58 18.79
CA TYR A 170 3.97 -45.67 19.81
C TYR A 170 2.91 -45.47 20.91
N GLU A 171 1.70 -45.98 20.68
CA GLU A 171 0.81 -46.76 21.59
C GLU A 171 -0.59 -46.89 20.98
#